data_AF-A0A833M4B8-F1
#
_entry.id   AF-A0A833M4B8-F1
#
_cell.length_a   1.000
_cell.length_b   1.000
_cell.length_c   1.000
_cell.angle_alpha   90.00
_cell.angle_beta   90.00
_cell.angle_gamma   90.00
#
_symmetry.space_group_name_H-M   'P 1'
#
loop_
_entity.id
_entity.type
_entity.pdbx_description
1 polymer ?
#
loop_
_entity_poly.entity_id
_entity_poly.type
_entity_poly.pdbx_seq_one_letter_code
_entity_poly.pdbx_strand_id
1 'polypeptide(L)'
;AETPAPVFEPDIRVTLDEANKSDYGGFKLFLEDGGGTVGVTDDQLLLGQAYLSFSDYLGDRRLQVVLSTVDTFSDFDIQYVDLSRRSHWGIRLFDFRDYYVLGRSPGFGEQVFRKEAFRSTALIATWGYPFSLYHRVEVGAGAYSRKYTLPALDPVTGDLSFVEFEDKFVPVAQAAVTGDSSVSNRWGPIDGARWRLATQFGYDTDDGGTLDWRSEFDVRRYIQVSERTNFALRLFAGLAEGNRPSLFYLGGMDTLRGFDYRTVVGDRAFVANLEFRFPLIDALIGPGFDFRGVRGRVFLDVGGAWYDQLGQDFTFWNSDENRLEDGLSAYGWGVTIRFSGLELNWDFSRAWDFKDEEPGGFRTSFWIGSRF
;
A
#
# COMPACT_ATOMS: atom_id res chain seq x y z
N ALA A 1 43.56 -33.64 -24.31
CA ALA A 1 42.37 -33.52 -25.16
C ALA A 1 41.22 -34.11 -24.37
N GLU A 2 40.36 -33.26 -23.82
CA GLU A 2 39.16 -33.70 -23.10
C GLU A 2 38.19 -34.34 -24.09
N THR A 3 37.77 -35.56 -23.80
CA THR A 3 36.76 -36.27 -24.57
C THR A 3 35.42 -35.57 -24.33
N PRO A 4 34.67 -35.17 -25.37
CA PRO A 4 33.39 -34.52 -25.17
C PRO A 4 32.45 -35.46 -24.39
N ALA A 5 31.76 -34.92 -23.40
CA ALA A 5 30.74 -35.67 -22.67
C ALA A 5 29.66 -36.18 -23.65
N PRO A 6 29.16 -37.41 -23.49
CA PRO A 6 28.13 -37.95 -24.36
C PRO A 6 26.87 -37.07 -24.30
N VAL A 7 26.39 -36.67 -25.48
CA VAL A 7 25.12 -35.96 -25.63
C VAL A 7 24.02 -36.91 -25.18
N PHE A 8 23.17 -36.46 -24.26
CA PHE A 8 22.03 -37.24 -23.79
C PHE A 8 21.11 -37.60 -24.96
N GLU A 9 20.93 -38.89 -25.22
CA GLU A 9 19.89 -39.42 -26.10
C GLU A 9 18.87 -40.19 -25.25
N PRO A 10 17.59 -39.81 -25.26
CA PRO A 10 16.56 -40.55 -24.54
C PRO A 10 16.32 -41.92 -25.19
N ASP A 11 16.13 -42.95 -24.37
CA ASP A 11 15.83 -44.34 -24.80
C ASP A 11 14.55 -44.45 -25.64
N ILE A 12 13.64 -43.48 -25.51
CA ILE A 12 12.39 -43.42 -26.26
C ILE A 12 12.40 -42.15 -27.10
N ARG A 13 12.44 -42.32 -28.42
CA ARG A 13 12.16 -41.26 -29.39
C ARG A 13 10.71 -41.41 -29.84
N VAL A 14 9.81 -40.67 -29.21
CA VAL A 14 8.46 -40.53 -29.74
C VAL A 14 8.57 -39.61 -30.97
N THR A 15 8.42 -40.17 -32.17
CA THR A 15 8.24 -39.38 -33.38
C THR A 15 6.97 -38.57 -33.22
N LEU A 16 7.12 -37.25 -33.07
CA LEU A 16 6.00 -36.32 -33.11
C LEU A 16 5.35 -36.46 -34.48
N ASP A 17 4.05 -36.75 -34.48
CA ASP A 17 3.26 -36.73 -35.70
C ASP A 17 3.08 -35.27 -36.14
N GLU A 18 3.67 -34.91 -37.28
CA GLU A 18 3.57 -33.57 -37.85
C GLU A 18 2.11 -33.16 -38.09
N ALA A 19 1.19 -34.11 -38.31
CA ALA A 19 -0.24 -33.82 -38.46
C ALA A 19 -0.90 -33.40 -37.13
N ASN A 20 -0.32 -33.76 -35.99
CA ASN A 20 -0.78 -33.38 -34.66
C ASN A 20 -0.11 -32.11 -34.13
N LYS A 21 0.81 -31.51 -34.89
CA LYS A 21 1.33 -30.18 -34.56
C LYS A 21 0.27 -29.14 -34.92
N SER A 22 -0.34 -28.57 -33.89
CA SER A 22 -1.11 -27.34 -34.01
C SER A 22 -0.40 -26.22 -33.26
N ASP A 23 -0.60 -24.99 -33.71
CA ASP A 23 -0.32 -23.85 -32.83
C ASP A 23 -1.15 -24.01 -31.55
N TYR A 24 -0.54 -23.74 -30.40
CA TYR A 24 -1.26 -23.73 -29.13
C TYR A 24 -2.28 -22.57 -29.18
N GLY A 25 -3.51 -22.91 -29.56
CA GLY A 25 -4.57 -21.95 -29.84
C GLY A 25 -5.54 -21.83 -28.68
N GLY A 26 -5.57 -20.64 -28.07
CA GLY A 26 -6.54 -20.30 -27.02
C GLY A 26 -6.11 -20.76 -25.62
N PHE A 27 -6.74 -20.13 -24.63
CA PHE A 27 -6.60 -20.50 -23.24
C PHE A 27 -7.97 -20.47 -22.59
N LYS A 28 -8.12 -21.22 -21.51
CA LYS A 28 -9.31 -21.19 -20.66
C LYS A 28 -8.86 -20.85 -19.26
N LEU A 29 -9.52 -19.88 -18.67
CA LEU A 29 -9.34 -19.54 -17.27
C LEU A 29 -10.33 -20.35 -16.43
N PHE A 30 -9.81 -20.97 -15.38
CA PHE A 30 -10.57 -21.73 -14.39
C PHE A 30 -10.50 -20.97 -13.07
N LEU A 31 -11.57 -21.00 -12.28
CA LEU A 31 -11.55 -20.45 -10.93
C LEU A 31 -10.56 -21.29 -10.10
N GLU A 32 -9.47 -20.65 -9.66
CA GLU A 32 -8.40 -21.26 -8.84
C GLU A 32 -8.68 -21.04 -7.36
N ASP A 33 -9.12 -19.83 -7.00
CA ASP A 33 -9.40 -19.45 -5.63
C ASP A 33 -10.52 -18.41 -5.58
N GLY A 34 -11.22 -18.36 -4.45
CA GLY A 34 -12.27 -17.38 -4.24
C GLY A 34 -12.73 -17.37 -2.80
N GLY A 35 -12.99 -16.18 -2.28
CA GLY A 35 -13.43 -16.01 -0.91
C GLY A 35 -14.03 -14.66 -0.69
N GLY A 36 -14.45 -14.43 0.54
CA GLY A 36 -14.93 -13.13 0.94
C GLY A 36 -15.01 -13.00 2.44
N THR A 37 -15.00 -11.76 2.89
CA THR A 37 -15.15 -11.39 4.29
C THR A 37 -16.27 -10.39 4.40
N VAL A 38 -17.12 -10.57 5.40
CA VAL A 38 -18.07 -9.56 5.82
C VAL A 38 -17.69 -9.15 7.24
N GLY A 39 -17.57 -7.85 7.46
CA GLY A 39 -17.25 -7.25 8.74
C GLY A 39 -18.35 -6.28 9.17
N VAL A 40 -18.47 -6.10 10.48
CA VAL A 40 -19.20 -4.98 11.07
C VAL A 40 -18.24 -4.21 11.96
N THR A 41 -18.17 -2.90 11.78
CA THR A 41 -17.39 -2.01 12.65
C THR A 41 -18.18 -1.63 13.90
N ASP A 42 -17.52 -0.96 14.85
CA ASP A 42 -18.12 -0.43 16.07
C ASP A 42 -19.20 0.64 15.83
N ASP A 43 -19.17 1.32 14.69
CA ASP A 43 -20.21 2.24 14.21
C ASP A 43 -21.27 1.57 13.30
N GLN A 44 -21.40 0.23 13.38
CA GLN A 44 -22.39 -0.60 12.67
C GLN A 44 -22.26 -0.59 11.13
N LEU A 45 -21.08 -0.26 10.61
CA LEU A 45 -20.80 -0.28 9.17
C LEU A 45 -20.69 -1.71 8.67
N LEU A 46 -21.44 -2.05 7.63
CA LEU A 46 -21.22 -3.28 6.90
C LEU A 46 -20.04 -3.10 5.93
N LEU A 47 -19.01 -3.90 6.15
CA LEU A 47 -17.87 -4.05 5.26
C LEU A 47 -18.03 -5.37 4.53
N GLY A 48 -17.89 -5.35 3.22
CA GLY A 48 -17.87 -6.54 2.38
C GLY A 48 -16.61 -6.54 1.54
N GLN A 49 -15.97 -7.68 1.42
CA GLN A 49 -14.98 -7.92 0.37
C GLN A 49 -15.20 -9.31 -0.19
N ALA A 50 -15.15 -9.43 -1.50
CA ALA A 50 -15.09 -10.69 -2.21
C ALA A 50 -13.89 -10.64 -3.16
N TYR A 51 -13.18 -11.75 -3.29
CA TYR A 51 -12.13 -11.92 -4.29
C TYR A 51 -12.35 -13.21 -5.06
N LEU A 52 -12.05 -13.16 -6.35
CA LEU A 52 -12.05 -14.31 -7.25
C LEU A 52 -10.73 -14.29 -8.02
N SER A 53 -10.05 -15.43 -8.07
CA SER A 53 -8.82 -15.61 -8.83
C SER A 53 -9.01 -16.74 -9.83
N PHE A 54 -8.71 -16.47 -11.09
CA PHE A 54 -8.77 -17.42 -12.17
C PHE A 54 -7.40 -17.60 -12.81
N SER A 55 -7.05 -18.82 -13.19
CA SER A 55 -5.83 -19.09 -13.93
C SER A 55 -6.00 -20.17 -15.01
N ASP A 56 -5.10 -20.21 -15.98
CA ASP A 56 -5.00 -21.34 -16.90
C ASP A 56 -4.28 -22.53 -16.25
N TYR A 57 -4.18 -23.66 -16.95
CA TYR A 57 -3.60 -24.88 -16.38
C TYR A 57 -2.13 -24.75 -15.94
N LEU A 58 -1.39 -23.78 -16.51
CA LEU A 58 0.04 -23.60 -16.24
C LEU A 58 0.31 -22.47 -15.23
N GLY A 59 -0.69 -21.66 -14.89
CA GLY A 59 -0.49 -20.51 -14.02
C GLY A 59 0.02 -19.26 -14.75
N ASP A 60 0.17 -19.33 -16.07
CA ASP A 60 0.80 -18.32 -16.91
C ASP A 60 -0.12 -17.13 -17.17
N ARG A 61 -1.44 -17.35 -17.13
CA ARG A 61 -2.44 -16.29 -17.29
C ARG A 61 -3.30 -16.22 -16.05
N ARG A 62 -3.52 -15.02 -15.54
CA ARG A 62 -4.27 -14.79 -14.31
C ARG A 62 -5.27 -13.67 -14.49
N LEU A 63 -6.50 -13.90 -14.05
CA LEU A 63 -7.54 -12.88 -13.88
C LEU A 63 -7.88 -12.80 -12.39
N GLN A 64 -7.76 -11.62 -11.82
CA GLN A 64 -8.11 -11.33 -10.44
C GLN A 64 -9.26 -10.33 -10.44
N VAL A 65 -10.27 -10.61 -9.62
CA VAL A 65 -11.42 -9.73 -9.40
C VAL A 65 -11.56 -9.54 -7.91
N VAL A 66 -11.41 -8.31 -7.44
CA VAL A 66 -11.70 -7.92 -6.07
C VAL A 66 -12.89 -6.97 -6.11
N LEU A 67 -13.89 -7.26 -5.30
CA LEU A 67 -15.06 -6.43 -5.09
C LEU A 67 -15.07 -6.06 -3.61
N SER A 68 -15.18 -4.78 -3.29
CA SER A 68 -15.35 -4.35 -1.91
C SER A 68 -16.53 -3.41 -1.78
N THR A 69 -17.10 -3.39 -0.58
CA THR A 69 -18.24 -2.56 -0.25
C THR A 69 -18.05 -2.01 1.15
N VAL A 70 -18.22 -0.70 1.28
CA VAL A 70 -18.21 0.00 2.55
C VAL A 70 -19.48 0.84 2.58
N ASP A 71 -20.44 0.44 3.40
CA ASP A 71 -21.79 1.04 3.40
C ASP A 71 -22.48 0.96 2.01
N THR A 72 -22.78 2.12 1.43
CA THR A 72 -23.36 2.29 0.09
C THR A 72 -22.30 2.47 -1.01
N PHE A 73 -21.02 2.54 -0.64
CA PHE A 73 -19.92 2.67 -1.59
C PHE A 73 -19.43 1.29 -2.00
N SER A 74 -19.36 1.05 -3.31
CA SER A 74 -18.82 -0.18 -3.88
C SER A 74 -17.61 0.15 -4.73
N ASP A 75 -16.53 -0.59 -4.49
CA ASP A 75 -15.28 -0.53 -5.23
C ASP A 75 -15.08 -1.84 -5.97
N PHE A 76 -14.29 -1.79 -7.03
CA PHE A 76 -13.84 -2.99 -7.72
C PHE A 76 -12.42 -2.82 -8.26
N ASP A 77 -11.70 -3.93 -8.35
CA ASP A 77 -10.40 -4.03 -8.98
C ASP A 77 -10.35 -5.31 -9.81
N ILE A 78 -10.23 -5.17 -11.12
CA ILE A 78 -10.17 -6.26 -12.07
C ILE A 78 -8.84 -6.18 -12.77
N GLN A 79 -8.03 -7.23 -12.65
CA GLN A 79 -6.71 -7.30 -13.25
C GLN A 79 -6.54 -8.59 -14.04
N TYR A 80 -6.17 -8.47 -15.31
CA TYR A 80 -5.68 -9.58 -16.12
C TYR A 80 -4.18 -9.43 -16.35
N VAL A 81 -3.41 -10.51 -16.19
CA VAL A 81 -1.97 -10.56 -16.45
C VAL A 81 -1.61 -11.81 -17.25
N ASP A 82 -0.79 -11.64 -18.28
CA ASP A 82 -0.18 -12.72 -19.06
C ASP A 82 1.34 -12.75 -18.78
N LEU A 83 1.76 -13.82 -18.12
CA LEU A 83 3.12 -14.15 -17.70
C LEU A 83 3.75 -15.25 -18.58
N SER A 84 3.09 -15.66 -19.67
CA SER A 84 3.57 -16.76 -20.54
C SER A 84 4.94 -16.50 -21.18
N ARG A 85 5.41 -15.25 -21.14
CA ARG A 85 6.72 -14.83 -21.61
C ARG A 85 7.39 -13.99 -20.53
N ARG A 86 8.73 -13.98 -20.56
CA ARG A 86 9.53 -13.13 -19.67
C ARG A 86 9.08 -11.66 -19.70
N SER A 87 8.87 -11.14 -20.91
CA SER A 87 8.16 -9.88 -21.12
C SER A 87 6.67 -10.13 -20.90
N HIS A 88 6.17 -9.71 -19.74
CA HIS A 88 4.77 -9.88 -19.37
C HIS A 88 3.99 -8.59 -19.61
N TRP A 89 2.67 -8.72 -19.69
CA TRP A 89 1.78 -7.59 -19.80
C TRP A 89 0.51 -7.85 -19.01
N GLY A 90 -0.20 -6.79 -18.68
CA GLY A 90 -1.49 -6.89 -18.01
C GLY A 90 -2.35 -5.66 -18.26
N ILE A 91 -3.62 -5.79 -17.92
CA ILE A 91 -4.59 -4.71 -17.95
C ILE A 91 -5.33 -4.69 -16.62
N ARG A 92 -5.51 -3.51 -16.05
CA ARG A 92 -6.20 -3.30 -14.78
C ARG A 92 -7.30 -2.27 -14.97
N LEU A 93 -8.52 -2.61 -14.55
CA LEU A 93 -9.66 -1.72 -14.48
C LEU A 93 -10.11 -1.65 -13.02
N PHE A 94 -10.15 -0.46 -12.45
CA PHE A 94 -10.57 -0.29 -11.07
C PHE A 94 -11.45 0.95 -10.87
N ASP A 95 -12.30 0.91 -9.85
CA ASP A 95 -12.99 2.05 -9.23
C ASP A 95 -12.69 1.99 -7.73
N PHE A 96 -12.03 3.01 -7.22
CA PHE A 96 -11.65 3.14 -5.81
C PHE A 96 -12.31 4.38 -5.22
N ARG A 97 -12.87 4.26 -4.02
CA ARG A 97 -13.48 5.37 -3.29
C ARG A 97 -12.95 5.47 -1.88
N ASP A 98 -13.00 6.68 -1.39
CA ASP A 98 -12.67 7.06 -0.02
C ASP A 98 -13.75 7.98 0.52
N TYR A 99 -13.91 8.04 1.84
CA TYR A 99 -15.02 8.75 2.46
C TYR A 99 -14.62 9.44 3.76
N TYR A 100 -15.26 10.58 4.03
CA TYR A 100 -15.25 11.18 5.35
C TYR A 100 -16.27 10.49 6.25
N VAL A 101 -15.92 10.43 7.52
CA VAL A 101 -16.86 10.14 8.61
C VAL A 101 -17.11 11.45 9.34
N LEU A 102 -18.35 11.95 9.28
CA LEU A 102 -18.77 13.23 9.85
C LEU A 102 -19.69 12.96 11.05
N GLY A 103 -19.28 13.42 12.23
CA GLY A 103 -20.01 13.24 13.48
C GLY A 103 -19.10 13.33 14.71
N ARG A 104 -19.67 13.60 15.89
CA ARG A 104 -18.93 13.55 17.17
C ARG A 104 -18.78 12.09 17.61
N SER A 105 -17.72 11.79 18.37
CA SER A 105 -17.41 10.46 18.93
C SER A 105 -18.67 9.70 19.37
N PRO A 106 -18.87 8.43 18.96
CA PRO A 106 -20.15 7.76 19.07
C PRO A 106 -20.58 7.57 20.53
N GLY A 107 -21.63 8.30 20.92
CA GLY A 107 -22.62 7.78 21.87
C GLY A 107 -23.53 6.79 21.14
N PHE A 108 -24.03 5.77 21.85
CA PHE A 108 -25.00 4.82 21.29
C PHE A 108 -26.20 5.58 20.68
N GLY A 109 -26.36 5.53 19.35
CA GLY A 109 -27.55 6.00 18.64
C GLY A 109 -27.43 7.29 17.82
N GLU A 110 -26.25 7.91 17.71
CA GLU A 110 -26.07 9.07 16.81
C GLU A 110 -25.92 8.65 15.33
N GLN A 111 -26.55 9.39 14.42
CA GLN A 111 -26.41 9.18 12.98
C GLN A 111 -25.02 9.65 12.51
N VAL A 112 -24.23 8.71 12.02
CA VAL A 112 -22.95 9.01 11.37
C VAL A 112 -23.21 9.40 9.92
N PHE A 113 -22.85 10.62 9.53
CA PHE A 113 -22.95 11.05 8.14
C PHE A 113 -21.65 10.72 7.41
N ARG A 114 -21.76 10.10 6.24
CA ARG A 114 -20.60 9.79 5.39
C ARG A 114 -20.73 10.51 4.06
N LYS A 115 -19.62 11.04 3.57
CA LYS A 115 -19.55 11.77 2.30
C LYS A 115 -18.33 11.26 1.55
N GLU A 116 -18.52 10.89 0.28
CA GLU A 116 -17.41 10.56 -0.63
C GLU A 116 -16.38 11.69 -0.57
N ALA A 117 -15.14 11.35 -0.23
CA ALA A 117 -14.01 12.27 -0.12
C ALA A 117 -13.19 12.26 -1.41
N PHE A 118 -12.99 11.07 -1.96
CA PHE A 118 -12.24 10.85 -3.18
C PHE A 118 -12.82 9.67 -3.94
N ARG A 119 -12.79 9.75 -5.27
CA ARG A 119 -13.07 8.64 -6.15
C ARG A 119 -12.08 8.65 -7.31
N SER A 120 -11.59 7.48 -7.69
CA SER A 120 -10.79 7.31 -8.90
C SER A 120 -11.22 6.06 -9.67
N THR A 121 -11.52 6.24 -10.95
CA THR A 121 -11.79 5.15 -11.88
C THR A 121 -10.70 5.14 -12.94
N ALA A 122 -10.03 4.02 -13.19
CA ALA A 122 -8.98 3.97 -14.19
C ALA A 122 -8.94 2.65 -14.96
N LEU A 123 -8.48 2.74 -16.21
CA LEU A 123 -8.10 1.62 -17.05
C LEU A 123 -6.63 1.79 -17.45
N ILE A 124 -5.78 0.86 -17.04
CA ILE A 124 -4.33 0.94 -17.26
C ILE A 124 -3.83 -0.37 -17.85
N ALA A 125 -3.19 -0.28 -19.02
CA ALA A 125 -2.39 -1.36 -19.58
C ALA A 125 -0.95 -1.23 -19.09
N THR A 126 -0.32 -2.35 -18.76
CA THR A 126 1.04 -2.41 -18.22
C THR A 126 1.85 -3.45 -18.98
N TRP A 127 3.12 -3.14 -19.18
CA TRP A 127 4.14 -4.01 -19.71
C TRP A 127 5.28 -4.08 -18.70
N GLY A 128 5.83 -5.26 -18.46
CA GLY A 128 6.88 -5.47 -17.49
C GLY A 128 7.98 -6.41 -18.00
N TYR A 129 9.21 -6.12 -17.61
CA TYR A 129 10.38 -6.92 -17.94
C TYR A 129 11.24 -7.19 -16.69
N PRO A 130 11.31 -8.45 -16.21
CA PRO A 130 12.21 -8.84 -15.14
C PRO A 130 13.62 -9.08 -15.70
N PHE A 131 14.59 -8.27 -15.28
CA PHE A 131 16.01 -8.43 -15.64
C PHE A 131 16.66 -9.60 -14.88
N SER A 132 16.16 -9.89 -13.68
CA SER A 132 16.58 -11.00 -12.84
C SER A 132 15.39 -11.45 -11.98
N LEU A 133 15.59 -12.43 -11.10
CA LEU A 133 14.60 -12.81 -10.09
C LEU A 133 14.27 -11.66 -9.12
N TYR A 134 15.18 -10.69 -8.99
CA TYR A 134 15.09 -9.63 -7.97
C TYR A 134 14.78 -8.26 -8.55
N HIS A 135 14.92 -8.03 -9.86
CA HIS A 135 14.83 -6.70 -10.47
C HIS A 135 13.93 -6.69 -11.69
N ARG A 136 13.02 -5.72 -11.76
CA ARG A 136 12.12 -5.53 -12.92
C ARG A 136 11.88 -4.07 -13.22
N VAL A 137 11.60 -3.80 -14.49
CA VAL A 137 11.01 -2.53 -14.96
C VAL A 137 9.57 -2.76 -15.36
N GLU A 138 8.74 -1.76 -15.14
CA GLU A 138 7.33 -1.71 -15.52
C GLU A 138 7.06 -0.38 -16.21
N VAL A 139 6.31 -0.41 -17.30
CA VAL A 139 5.80 0.78 -17.99
C VAL A 139 4.33 0.56 -18.26
N GLY A 140 3.51 1.59 -18.11
CA GLY A 140 2.08 1.50 -18.37
C GLY A 140 1.51 2.76 -18.98
N ALA A 141 0.36 2.61 -19.61
CA ALA A 141 -0.41 3.70 -20.17
C ALA A 141 -1.91 3.41 -20.01
N GLY A 142 -2.70 4.46 -19.90
CA GLY A 142 -4.13 4.32 -19.66
C GLY A 142 -4.84 5.66 -19.60
N ALA A 143 -5.99 5.66 -18.95
CA ALA A 143 -6.66 6.88 -18.53
C ALA A 143 -7.34 6.68 -17.18
N TYR A 144 -7.49 7.77 -16.43
CA TYR A 144 -8.28 7.79 -15.21
C TYR A 144 -9.23 8.98 -15.18
N SER A 145 -10.33 8.85 -14.44
CA SER A 145 -11.12 9.98 -13.96
C SER A 145 -11.01 10.00 -12.45
N ARG A 146 -10.92 11.18 -11.85
CA ARG A 146 -10.93 11.32 -10.40
C ARG A 146 -11.83 12.47 -9.96
N LYS A 147 -12.44 12.30 -8.80
CA LYS A 147 -13.27 13.29 -8.14
C LYS A 147 -12.77 13.48 -6.72
N TYR A 148 -12.66 14.72 -6.30
CA TYR A 148 -12.40 15.09 -4.92
C TYR A 148 -13.58 15.88 -4.38
N THR A 149 -13.85 15.67 -3.10
CA THR A 149 -14.82 16.44 -2.33
C THR A 149 -14.08 16.92 -1.09
N LEU A 150 -13.96 18.22 -0.93
CA LEU A 150 -13.28 18.82 0.21
C LEU A 150 -14.29 19.52 1.12
N PRO A 151 -14.20 19.31 2.44
CA PRO A 151 -15.00 20.09 3.38
C PRO A 151 -14.54 21.55 3.37
N ALA A 152 -15.49 22.48 3.31
CA ALA A 152 -15.25 23.91 3.40
C ALA A 152 -16.21 24.51 4.43
N LEU A 153 -15.67 25.23 5.41
CA LEU A 153 -16.46 25.94 6.41
C LEU A 153 -16.80 27.34 5.88
N ASP A 154 -18.08 27.70 5.92
CA ASP A 154 -18.52 29.06 5.66
C ASP A 154 -17.93 29.99 6.75
N PRO A 155 -17.13 31.00 6.40
CA PRO A 155 -16.44 31.85 7.37
C PRO A 155 -17.39 32.78 8.15
N VAL A 156 -18.65 32.93 7.71
CA VAL A 156 -19.66 33.80 8.31
C VAL A 156 -20.66 32.99 9.13
N THR A 157 -21.23 31.91 8.57
CA THR A 157 -22.25 31.11 9.24
C THR A 157 -21.67 29.96 10.06
N GLY A 158 -20.43 29.53 9.77
CA GLY A 158 -19.83 28.34 10.34
C GLY A 158 -20.40 27.04 9.78
N ASP A 159 -21.24 27.11 8.74
CA ASP A 159 -21.86 25.94 8.14
C ASP A 159 -20.83 25.12 7.35
N LEU A 160 -20.92 23.80 7.48
CA LEU A 160 -20.11 22.87 6.70
C LEU A 160 -20.70 22.73 5.29
N SER A 161 -19.92 23.11 4.29
CA SER A 161 -20.20 22.90 2.87
C SER A 161 -19.15 21.97 2.26
N PHE A 162 -19.38 21.53 1.01
CA PHE A 162 -18.44 20.69 0.29
C PHE A 162 -18.15 21.28 -1.09
N VAL A 163 -16.87 21.44 -1.39
CA VAL A 163 -16.40 21.84 -2.72
C VAL A 163 -15.99 20.57 -3.46
N GLU A 164 -16.56 20.37 -4.65
CA GLU A 164 -16.28 19.21 -5.49
C GLU A 164 -15.48 19.64 -6.72
N PHE A 165 -14.44 18.89 -7.06
CA PHE A 165 -13.72 19.04 -8.32
C PHE A 165 -13.48 17.68 -8.96
N GLU A 166 -13.46 17.66 -10.29
CA GLU A 166 -13.42 16.42 -11.07
C GLU A 166 -12.47 16.62 -12.25
N ASP A 167 -11.57 15.66 -12.43
CA ASP A 167 -10.75 15.53 -13.64
C ASP A 167 -11.28 14.33 -14.42
N LYS A 168 -11.71 14.54 -15.67
CA LYS A 168 -12.32 13.51 -16.50
C LYS A 168 -11.36 13.03 -17.57
N PHE A 169 -11.24 11.70 -17.72
CA PHE A 169 -10.50 11.08 -18.82
C PHE A 169 -9.06 11.62 -18.95
N VAL A 170 -8.34 11.68 -17.85
CA VAL A 170 -6.92 12.07 -17.81
C VAL A 170 -6.08 10.96 -18.42
N PRO A 171 -5.45 11.15 -19.60
CA PRO A 171 -4.52 10.19 -20.15
C PRO A 171 -3.31 10.09 -19.22
N VAL A 172 -2.90 8.87 -18.90
CA VAL A 172 -1.83 8.60 -17.95
C VAL A 172 -0.75 7.72 -18.55
N ALA A 173 0.50 8.04 -18.24
CA ALA A 173 1.65 7.17 -18.44
C ALA A 173 2.34 6.92 -17.09
N GLN A 174 2.79 5.70 -16.84
CA GLN A 174 3.48 5.34 -15.61
C GLN A 174 4.73 4.52 -15.91
N ALA A 175 5.74 4.65 -15.06
CA ALA A 175 6.94 3.84 -15.11
C ALA A 175 7.40 3.51 -13.70
N ALA A 176 7.93 2.31 -13.50
CA ALA A 176 8.51 1.91 -12.23
C ALA A 176 9.71 0.98 -12.43
N VAL A 177 10.67 1.09 -11.53
CA VAL A 177 11.75 0.11 -11.35
C VAL A 177 11.66 -0.42 -9.93
N THR A 178 11.71 -1.75 -9.81
CA THR A 178 11.54 -2.43 -8.53
C THR A 178 12.67 -3.42 -8.32
N GLY A 179 13.21 -3.44 -7.10
CA GLY A 179 14.13 -4.45 -6.61
C GLY A 179 13.58 -5.11 -5.35
N ASP A 180 13.47 -6.43 -5.31
CA ASP A 180 13.06 -7.18 -4.12
C ASP A 180 13.94 -8.40 -3.92
N SER A 181 14.66 -8.43 -2.81
CA SER A 181 15.51 -9.54 -2.32
C SER A 181 15.10 -9.98 -0.91
N SER A 182 13.91 -9.57 -0.47
CA SER A 182 13.44 -9.81 0.88
C SER A 182 13.20 -11.28 1.17
N VAL A 183 13.55 -11.69 2.37
CA VAL A 183 13.26 -13.02 2.91
C VAL A 183 12.21 -12.85 3.99
N SER A 184 11.09 -13.56 3.84
CA SER A 184 9.98 -13.52 4.79
C SER A 184 9.94 -14.79 5.65
N ASN A 185 9.56 -14.61 6.91
CA ASN A 185 9.11 -15.69 7.79
C ASN A 185 7.58 -15.59 7.95
N ARG A 186 6.97 -16.52 8.69
CA ARG A 186 5.52 -16.53 8.92
C ARG A 186 4.98 -15.23 9.51
N TRP A 187 5.81 -14.43 10.20
CA TRP A 187 5.49 -13.16 10.87
C TRP A 187 6.01 -11.91 10.13
N GLY A 188 6.29 -12.04 8.84
CA GLY A 188 6.71 -10.93 7.98
C GLY A 188 8.18 -10.99 7.56
N PRO A 189 8.65 -9.96 6.84
CA PRO A 189 10.04 -9.86 6.37
C PRO A 189 11.05 -9.86 7.51
N ILE A 190 12.15 -10.62 7.35
CA ILE A 190 13.20 -10.76 8.36
C ILE A 190 14.59 -10.37 7.88
N ASP A 191 14.86 -10.46 6.58
CA ASP A 191 16.15 -10.09 5.99
C ASP A 191 15.96 -9.60 4.54
N GLY A 192 17.02 -9.03 3.96
CA GLY A 192 17.03 -8.56 2.58
C GLY A 192 16.50 -7.13 2.43
N ALA A 193 16.34 -6.68 1.19
CA ALA A 193 15.88 -5.33 0.88
C ALA A 193 14.79 -5.32 -0.20
N ARG A 194 13.91 -4.33 -0.11
CA ARG A 194 12.92 -3.98 -1.14
C ARG A 194 13.11 -2.52 -1.49
N TRP A 195 12.96 -2.17 -2.76
CA TRP A 195 12.88 -0.78 -3.17
C TRP A 195 12.05 -0.64 -4.43
N ARG A 196 11.40 0.49 -4.57
CA ARG A 196 10.64 0.88 -5.75
C ARG A 196 10.78 2.37 -5.98
N LEU A 197 11.19 2.73 -7.18
CA LEU A 197 11.05 4.09 -7.71
C LEU A 197 9.96 4.04 -8.78
N ALA A 198 8.94 4.88 -8.63
CA ALA A 198 7.85 4.95 -9.58
C ALA A 198 7.49 6.40 -9.90
N THR A 199 7.09 6.63 -11.14
CA THR A 199 6.60 7.92 -11.60
C THR A 199 5.32 7.73 -12.41
N GLN A 200 4.42 8.68 -12.29
CA GLN A 200 3.17 8.76 -13.04
C GLN A 200 3.05 10.17 -13.61
N PHE A 201 2.65 10.26 -14.87
CA PHE A 201 2.37 11.49 -15.57
C PHE A 201 0.94 11.45 -16.10
N GLY A 202 0.10 12.39 -15.65
CA GLY A 202 -1.23 12.65 -16.16
C GLY A 202 -1.25 13.93 -16.99
N TYR A 203 -1.77 13.85 -18.22
CA TYR A 203 -1.90 15.00 -19.11
C TYR A 203 -3.20 15.76 -18.82
N ASP A 204 -3.12 17.09 -18.69
CA ASP A 204 -4.29 17.94 -18.50
C ASP A 204 -5.04 18.11 -19.82
N THR A 205 -6.21 17.49 -19.93
CA THR A 205 -7.05 17.57 -21.14
C THR A 205 -7.80 18.88 -21.27
N ASP A 206 -7.99 19.60 -20.16
CA ASP A 206 -8.78 20.83 -20.12
C ASP A 206 -7.88 22.06 -20.31
N ASP A 207 -6.81 22.17 -19.53
CA ASP A 207 -5.91 23.33 -19.51
C ASP A 207 -4.60 23.10 -20.28
N GLY A 208 -4.31 21.85 -20.65
CA GLY A 208 -3.06 21.47 -21.31
C GLY A 208 -1.87 21.34 -20.34
N GLY A 209 -0.84 20.61 -20.77
CA GLY A 209 0.36 20.40 -19.98
C GLY A 209 0.21 19.28 -18.94
N THR A 210 0.89 19.43 -17.80
CA THR A 210 0.94 18.42 -16.74
C THR A 210 -0.22 18.65 -15.77
N LEU A 211 -1.18 17.73 -15.71
CA LEU A 211 -2.19 17.75 -14.66
C LEU A 211 -1.58 17.29 -13.33
N ASP A 212 -0.93 16.13 -13.36
CA ASP A 212 -0.34 15.48 -12.20
C ASP A 212 0.92 14.72 -12.61
N TRP A 213 2.07 15.16 -12.12
CA TRP A 213 3.32 14.43 -12.16
C TRP A 213 3.64 13.96 -10.76
N ARG A 214 3.55 12.66 -10.51
CA ARG A 214 3.78 12.07 -9.19
C ARG A 214 4.96 11.13 -9.24
N SER A 215 5.95 11.33 -8.37
CA SER A 215 7.06 10.40 -8.19
C SER A 215 7.14 9.90 -6.75
N GLU A 216 7.41 8.62 -6.59
CA GLU A 216 7.48 7.92 -5.31
C GLU A 216 8.74 7.07 -5.23
N PHE A 217 9.41 7.14 -4.09
CA PHE A 217 10.53 6.28 -3.74
C PHE A 217 10.24 5.62 -2.40
N ASP A 218 10.10 4.29 -2.38
CA ASP A 218 9.97 3.48 -1.15
C ASP A 218 11.13 2.50 -1.11
N VAL A 219 11.91 2.51 -0.02
CA VAL A 219 12.99 1.56 0.24
C VAL A 219 12.84 0.98 1.63
N ARG A 220 13.01 -0.34 1.73
CA ARG A 220 12.92 -1.11 2.95
C ARG A 220 14.13 -2.01 3.09
N ARG A 221 14.70 -2.05 4.28
CA ARG A 221 15.80 -2.94 4.63
C ARG A 221 15.42 -3.72 5.88
N TYR A 222 15.56 -5.03 5.81
CA TYR A 222 15.42 -5.90 6.97
C TYR A 222 16.79 -6.47 7.28
N ILE A 223 17.15 -6.48 8.56
CA ILE A 223 18.44 -6.98 9.03
C ILE A 223 18.15 -8.01 10.10
N GLN A 224 18.33 -9.27 9.76
CA GLN A 224 18.15 -10.36 10.71
C GLN A 224 19.29 -10.34 11.75
N VAL A 225 18.93 -10.27 13.02
CA VAL A 225 19.88 -10.29 14.15
C VAL A 225 19.97 -11.68 14.76
N SER A 226 18.85 -12.39 14.84
CA SER A 226 18.77 -13.81 15.25
C SER A 226 17.66 -14.52 14.47
N GLU A 227 17.42 -15.81 14.74
CA GLU A 227 16.29 -16.55 14.15
C GLU A 227 14.92 -15.89 14.39
N ARG A 228 14.80 -15.04 15.43
CA ARG A 228 13.54 -14.44 15.86
C ARG A 228 13.60 -12.93 16.09
N THR A 229 14.73 -12.29 15.86
CA THR A 229 14.86 -10.83 16.01
C THR A 229 15.39 -10.19 14.75
N ASN A 230 14.88 -9.01 14.40
CA ASN A 230 15.37 -8.25 13.27
C ASN A 230 15.17 -6.74 13.49
N PHE A 231 15.92 -5.96 12.72
CA PHE A 231 15.57 -4.56 12.46
C PHE A 231 14.80 -4.47 11.14
N ALA A 232 13.81 -3.61 11.08
CA ALA A 232 13.09 -3.22 9.89
C ALA A 232 13.22 -1.70 9.73
N LEU A 233 13.79 -1.29 8.60
CA LEU A 233 13.98 0.11 8.24
C LEU A 233 13.15 0.41 7.00
N ARG A 234 12.49 1.55 6.97
CA ARG A 234 11.77 2.06 5.80
C ARG A 234 12.14 3.53 5.60
N LEU A 235 12.30 3.92 4.34
CA LEU A 235 12.27 5.31 3.90
C LEU A 235 11.29 5.40 2.73
N PHE A 236 10.36 6.33 2.82
CA PHE A 236 9.47 6.72 1.76
C PHE A 236 9.67 8.21 1.48
N ALA A 237 9.66 8.59 0.21
CA ALA A 237 9.64 9.97 -0.24
C ALA A 237 8.70 10.09 -1.45
N GLY A 238 7.94 11.18 -1.50
CA GLY A 238 6.96 11.47 -2.52
C GLY A 238 7.01 12.93 -2.93
N LEU A 239 6.89 13.17 -4.24
CA LEU A 239 6.73 14.49 -4.83
C LEU A 239 5.63 14.44 -5.88
N ALA A 240 4.80 15.48 -5.92
CA ALA A 240 3.70 15.64 -6.84
C ALA A 240 3.63 17.09 -7.35
N GLU A 241 3.55 17.27 -8.66
CA GLU A 241 3.56 18.59 -9.32
C GLU A 241 2.51 18.63 -10.44
N GLY A 242 2.20 19.81 -10.97
CA GLY A 242 1.28 19.98 -12.09
C GLY A 242 0.09 20.85 -11.73
N ASN A 243 -0.87 21.00 -12.63
CA ASN A 243 -2.02 21.89 -12.42
C ASN A 243 -2.87 21.48 -11.20
N ARG A 244 -2.95 20.17 -10.92
CA ARG A 244 -3.70 19.57 -9.79
C ARG A 244 -2.94 18.34 -9.27
N PRO A 245 -1.90 18.51 -8.44
CA PRO A 245 -1.08 17.39 -7.96
C PRO A 245 -1.88 16.44 -7.05
N SER A 246 -1.60 15.14 -7.15
CA SER A 246 -2.11 14.14 -6.21
C SER A 246 -1.41 14.26 -4.85
N LEU A 247 -2.18 14.42 -3.77
CA LEU A 247 -1.63 14.61 -2.44
C LEU A 247 -1.06 13.31 -1.82
N PHE A 248 -0.12 13.48 -0.91
CA PHE A 248 0.38 12.44 -0.01
C PHE A 248 -0.25 12.63 1.37
N TYR A 249 -0.61 11.51 2.01
CA TYR A 249 -1.20 11.50 3.34
C TYR A 249 -0.35 10.63 4.26
N LEU A 250 0.13 11.21 5.35
CA LEU A 250 0.85 10.56 6.43
C LEU A 250 0.04 10.63 7.73
N GLY A 251 0.46 9.84 8.71
CA GLY A 251 -0.24 9.64 9.98
C GLY A 251 -0.96 8.30 10.03
N GLY A 252 -0.97 7.68 11.21
CA GLY A 252 -1.50 6.35 11.45
C GLY A 252 -0.41 5.26 11.47
N MET A 253 -0.83 4.03 11.21
CA MET A 253 -0.14 2.85 11.75
C MET A 253 1.05 2.36 10.93
N ASP A 254 1.11 2.72 9.64
CA ASP A 254 2.15 2.29 8.70
C ASP A 254 2.97 3.47 8.15
N THR A 255 2.77 4.67 8.71
CA THR A 255 3.50 5.90 8.34
C THR A 255 4.08 6.56 9.60
N LEU A 256 3.36 7.51 10.20
CA LEU A 256 3.77 8.23 11.42
C LEU A 256 2.85 7.81 12.57
N ARG A 257 3.29 6.85 13.39
CA ARG A 257 2.52 6.43 14.58
C ARG A 257 2.45 7.57 15.60
N GLY A 258 1.36 7.64 16.36
CA GLY A 258 1.09 8.75 17.30
C GLY A 258 0.31 9.91 16.68
N PHE A 259 0.37 10.07 15.35
CA PHE A 259 -0.41 11.04 14.60
C PHE A 259 -1.69 10.41 14.07
N ASP A 260 -2.75 11.20 14.00
CA ASP A 260 -4.05 10.74 13.49
C ASP A 260 -3.95 10.38 12.01
N TYR A 261 -4.73 9.36 11.62
CA TYR A 261 -4.70 8.82 10.27
C TYR A 261 -4.94 9.91 9.23
N ARG A 262 -3.99 10.05 8.29
CA ARG A 262 -4.05 10.99 7.15
C ARG A 262 -4.21 12.47 7.53
N THR A 263 -3.72 12.87 8.70
CA THR A 263 -3.77 14.28 9.14
C THR A 263 -2.58 15.12 8.67
N VAL A 264 -1.50 14.48 8.23
CA VAL A 264 -0.30 15.15 7.73
C VAL A 264 -0.31 15.05 6.21
N VAL A 265 -0.53 16.16 5.51
CA VAL A 265 -0.87 16.17 4.08
C VAL A 265 -0.02 17.17 3.31
N GLY A 266 0.38 16.83 2.08
CA GLY A 266 1.13 17.71 1.19
C GLY A 266 1.35 17.15 -0.22
N ASP A 267 1.84 17.96 -1.15
CA ASP A 267 2.34 17.54 -2.47
C ASP A 267 3.83 17.13 -2.42
N ARG A 268 4.48 17.35 -1.28
CA ARG A 268 5.75 16.73 -0.89
C ARG A 268 5.54 15.96 0.40
N ALA A 269 6.18 14.80 0.52
CA ALA A 269 6.16 14.02 1.74
C ALA A 269 7.39 13.14 1.88
N PHE A 270 7.80 12.87 3.12
CA PHE A 270 8.71 11.77 3.42
C PHE A 270 8.38 11.15 4.77
N VAL A 271 8.74 9.88 4.93
CA VAL A 271 8.74 9.21 6.23
C VAL A 271 9.88 8.20 6.30
N ALA A 272 10.52 8.14 7.46
CA ALA A 272 11.52 7.16 7.83
C ALA A 272 11.04 6.41 9.08
N ASN A 273 11.07 5.09 9.03
CA ASN A 273 10.69 4.22 10.14
C ASN A 273 11.88 3.34 10.51
N LEU A 274 12.16 3.25 11.80
CA LEU A 274 13.09 2.30 12.39
C LEU A 274 12.33 1.44 13.38
N GLU A 275 12.33 0.12 13.19
CA GLU A 275 11.65 -0.81 14.08
C GLU A 275 12.56 -1.98 14.47
N PHE A 276 12.66 -2.27 15.76
CA PHE A 276 13.30 -3.48 16.28
C PHE A 276 12.21 -4.48 16.69
N ARG A 277 12.21 -5.66 16.06
CA ARG A 277 11.19 -6.70 16.23
C ARG A 277 11.78 -7.89 17.01
N PHE A 278 11.07 -8.38 18.03
CA PHE A 278 11.55 -9.47 18.89
C PHE A 278 10.41 -10.37 19.41
N PRO A 279 10.67 -11.62 19.81
CA PRO A 279 9.65 -12.47 20.40
C PRO A 279 9.39 -12.05 21.86
N LEU A 280 8.13 -12.06 22.29
CA LEU A 280 7.75 -11.85 23.69
C LEU A 280 7.31 -13.16 24.34
N ILE A 281 6.32 -13.82 23.74
CA ILE A 281 5.74 -15.08 24.26
C ILE A 281 5.55 -16.05 23.11
N ASP A 282 6.15 -17.23 23.22
CA ASP A 282 6.05 -18.26 22.18
C ASP A 282 4.69 -18.94 22.16
N ALA A 283 4.17 -19.27 23.33
CA ALA A 283 2.87 -19.89 23.52
C ALA A 283 2.32 -19.53 24.90
N LEU A 284 1.12 -18.97 24.91
CA LEU A 284 0.28 -18.76 26.08
C LEU A 284 -0.99 -19.58 25.87
N ILE A 285 -1.00 -20.78 26.47
CA ILE A 285 -2.02 -21.80 26.26
C ILE A 285 -2.78 -22.00 27.58
N GLY A 286 -4.10 -22.00 27.51
CA GLY A 286 -4.97 -22.31 28.63
C GLY A 286 -6.34 -22.82 28.19
N PRO A 287 -7.25 -23.09 29.13
CA PRO A 287 -8.58 -23.59 28.80
C PRO A 287 -9.34 -22.57 27.94
N GLY A 288 -9.57 -22.90 26.67
CA GLY A 288 -10.30 -22.05 25.72
C GLY A 288 -9.47 -20.98 24.99
N PHE A 289 -8.15 -20.93 25.16
CA PHE A 289 -7.27 -20.03 24.39
C PHE A 289 -5.92 -20.65 24.06
N ASP A 290 -5.41 -20.33 22.86
CA ASP A 290 -4.07 -20.73 22.38
C ASP A 290 -3.46 -19.54 21.63
N PHE A 291 -2.76 -18.67 22.35
CA PHE A 291 -2.05 -17.53 21.77
C PHE A 291 -0.60 -17.93 21.51
N ARG A 292 -0.19 -18.01 20.24
CA ARG A 292 1.20 -18.34 19.87
C ARG A 292 1.87 -17.21 19.13
N GLY A 293 3.17 -17.09 19.34
CA GLY A 293 4.02 -16.14 18.61
C GLY A 293 3.67 -14.69 18.89
N VAL A 294 3.41 -14.35 20.15
CA VAL A 294 3.29 -12.94 20.59
C VAL A 294 4.65 -12.27 20.38
N ARG A 295 4.66 -11.17 19.63
CA ARG A 295 5.88 -10.44 19.30
C ARG A 295 5.83 -9.02 19.83
N GLY A 296 6.97 -8.54 20.29
CA GLY A 296 7.20 -7.16 20.67
C GLY A 296 7.86 -6.37 19.54
N ARG A 297 7.67 -5.06 19.58
CA ARG A 297 8.42 -4.10 18.78
C ARG A 297 8.74 -2.84 19.58
N VAL A 298 9.85 -2.20 19.23
CA VAL A 298 10.17 -0.82 19.61
C VAL A 298 10.45 -0.07 18.32
N PHE A 299 9.99 1.16 18.20
CA PHE A 299 10.10 1.92 16.97
C PHE A 299 10.36 3.41 17.17
N LEU A 300 10.87 4.02 16.11
CA LEU A 300 10.99 5.47 15.91
C LEU A 300 10.52 5.79 14.48
N ASP A 301 9.60 6.72 14.36
CA ASP A 301 9.06 7.23 13.12
C ASP A 301 9.41 8.72 13.01
N VAL A 302 9.86 9.16 11.84
CA VAL A 302 10.21 10.55 11.54
C VAL A 302 9.71 10.90 10.15
N GLY A 303 9.09 12.05 9.94
CA GLY A 303 8.57 12.41 8.62
C GLY A 303 7.94 13.78 8.57
N GLY A 304 7.32 14.10 7.45
CA GLY A 304 6.63 15.37 7.22
C GLY A 304 6.00 15.40 5.85
N ALA A 305 5.00 16.26 5.69
CA ALA A 305 4.42 16.60 4.40
C ALA A 305 4.09 18.10 4.36
N TRP A 306 4.24 18.73 3.21
CA TRP A 306 4.02 20.17 3.02
C TRP A 306 3.53 20.47 1.61
N TYR A 307 2.99 21.68 1.43
CA TYR A 307 2.46 22.18 0.16
C TYR A 307 3.46 23.10 -0.56
N ASP A 308 4.44 22.51 -1.24
CA ASP A 308 5.45 23.22 -2.04
C ASP A 308 4.79 24.05 -3.15
N GLN A 309 3.79 23.49 -3.83
CA GLN A 309 3.04 24.20 -4.87
C GLN A 309 2.22 25.39 -4.34
N LEU A 310 1.91 25.43 -3.04
CA LEU A 310 1.27 26.60 -2.40
C LEU A 310 2.29 27.58 -1.81
N GLY A 311 3.58 27.37 -2.05
CA GLY A 311 4.67 28.19 -1.52
C GLY A 311 4.91 28.01 -0.02
N GLN A 312 4.53 26.86 0.55
CA GLN A 312 4.84 26.54 1.93
C GLN A 312 6.32 26.15 2.04
N ASP A 313 7.08 26.93 2.80
CA ASP A 313 8.44 26.54 3.21
C ASP A 313 8.39 25.36 4.20
N PHE A 314 9.39 24.49 4.14
CA PHE A 314 9.53 23.37 5.08
C PHE A 314 10.94 23.34 5.67
N THR A 315 11.02 23.57 6.99
CA THR A 315 12.25 23.51 7.77
C THR A 315 12.21 22.29 8.67
N PHE A 316 13.01 21.27 8.35
CA PHE A 316 13.03 20.04 9.14
C PHE A 316 13.56 20.26 10.57
N TRP A 317 14.60 21.08 10.72
CA TRP A 317 15.37 21.21 11.96
C TRP A 317 15.68 22.67 12.29
N ASN A 318 15.32 23.08 13.50
CA ASN A 318 15.70 24.37 14.05
C ASN A 318 17.01 24.24 14.83
N SER A 319 18.08 24.82 14.30
CA SER A 319 19.40 24.75 14.92
C SER A 319 19.55 25.61 16.18
N ASP A 320 18.76 26.68 16.29
CA ASP A 320 18.80 27.58 17.45
C ASP A 320 18.13 26.93 18.67
N GLU A 321 17.01 26.22 18.44
CA GLU A 321 16.28 25.53 19.50
C GLU A 321 16.74 24.08 19.71
N ASN A 322 17.50 23.51 18.78
CA ASN A 322 17.89 22.10 18.73
C ASN A 322 16.69 21.14 18.81
N ARG A 323 15.71 21.34 17.93
CA ARG A 323 14.48 20.52 17.84
C ARG A 323 13.96 20.47 16.40
N LEU A 324 13.02 19.56 16.13
CA LEU A 324 12.24 19.56 14.89
C LEU A 324 11.33 20.79 14.83
N GLU A 325 11.26 21.43 13.67
CA GLU A 325 10.39 22.60 13.42
C GLU A 325 9.11 22.18 12.69
N ASP A 326 9.20 21.86 11.40
CA ASP A 326 8.09 21.31 10.62
C ASP A 326 8.13 19.78 10.54
N GLY A 327 9.27 19.19 10.90
CA GLY A 327 9.43 17.74 11.00
C GLY A 327 8.61 17.16 12.15
N LEU A 328 8.03 15.99 11.93
CA LEU A 328 7.27 15.24 12.91
C LEU A 328 8.03 13.98 13.29
N SER A 329 8.01 13.62 14.57
CA SER A 329 8.50 12.32 14.99
C SER A 329 7.71 11.73 16.14
N ALA A 330 7.76 10.41 16.26
CA ALA A 330 7.21 9.68 17.37
C ALA A 330 8.04 8.43 17.63
N TYR A 331 8.16 8.07 18.90
CA TYR A 331 8.74 6.80 19.30
C TYR A 331 7.72 5.98 20.08
N GLY A 332 7.94 4.68 20.16
CA GLY A 332 7.02 3.82 20.87
C GLY A 332 7.40 2.36 20.91
N TRP A 333 6.46 1.58 21.42
CA TRP A 333 6.57 0.14 21.49
C TRP A 333 5.20 -0.49 21.29
N GLY A 334 5.19 -1.77 20.93
CA GLY A 334 3.95 -2.47 20.68
C GLY A 334 4.05 -3.97 20.76
N VAL A 335 2.87 -4.58 20.69
CA VAL A 335 2.68 -6.01 20.74
C VAL A 335 1.84 -6.45 19.55
N THR A 336 2.22 -7.56 18.94
CA THR A 336 1.43 -8.24 17.92
C THR A 336 1.05 -9.63 18.43
N ILE A 337 -0.24 -9.95 18.42
CA ILE A 337 -0.79 -11.26 18.75
C ILE A 337 -1.41 -11.84 17.49
N ARG A 338 -1.00 -13.04 17.09
CA ARG A 338 -1.65 -13.77 15.99
C ARG A 338 -2.79 -14.61 16.54
N PHE A 339 -4.00 -14.37 16.06
CA PHE A 339 -5.20 -15.11 16.46
C PHE A 339 -6.05 -15.43 15.24
N SER A 340 -6.33 -16.72 15.01
CA SER A 340 -7.17 -17.20 13.90
C SER A 340 -6.77 -16.67 12.51
N GLY A 341 -5.47 -16.56 12.24
CA GLY A 341 -4.94 -16.03 10.97
C GLY A 341 -4.86 -14.50 10.89
N LEU A 342 -5.43 -13.79 11.87
CA LEU A 342 -5.37 -12.33 11.96
C LEU A 342 -4.17 -11.89 12.80
N GLU A 343 -3.57 -10.76 12.44
CA GLU A 343 -2.54 -10.10 13.24
C GLU A 343 -3.17 -8.93 13.99
N LEU A 344 -3.33 -9.08 15.31
CA LEU A 344 -3.84 -8.05 16.20
C LEU A 344 -2.66 -7.24 16.74
N ASN A 345 -2.67 -5.93 16.50
CA ASN A 345 -1.57 -5.04 16.84
C ASN A 345 -2.03 -3.99 17.83
N TRP A 346 -1.24 -3.79 18.88
CA TRP A 346 -1.34 -2.64 19.78
C TRP A 346 -0.03 -1.88 19.73
N ASP A 347 -0.08 -0.58 19.46
CA ASP A 347 1.06 0.34 19.60
C ASP A 347 0.78 1.41 20.63
N PHE A 348 1.81 1.70 21.41
CA PHE A 348 1.89 2.79 22.36
C PHE A 348 2.95 3.74 21.84
N SER A 349 2.51 4.89 21.34
CA SER A 349 3.35 5.88 20.66
C SER A 349 3.30 7.21 21.37
N ARG A 350 4.39 7.98 21.31
CA ARG A 350 4.45 9.33 21.86
C ARG A 350 5.18 10.24 20.90
N ALA A 351 4.54 11.35 20.54
CA ALA A 351 5.15 12.35 19.69
C ALA A 351 6.29 13.05 20.44
N TRP A 352 7.33 13.36 19.70
CA TRP A 352 8.59 13.87 20.21
C TRP A 352 9.24 14.72 19.12
N ASP A 353 9.84 15.85 19.48
CA ASP A 353 10.49 16.75 18.52
C ASP A 353 12.02 16.73 18.63
N PHE A 354 12.56 15.66 19.20
CA PHE A 354 13.97 15.48 19.55
C PHE A 354 14.46 16.29 20.77
N LYS A 355 13.59 17.05 21.42
CA LYS A 355 13.88 17.80 22.64
C LYS A 355 12.84 17.55 23.72
N ASP A 356 11.59 17.91 23.43
CA ASP A 356 10.44 17.81 24.32
C ASP A 356 9.43 16.79 23.77
N GLU A 357 8.79 16.08 24.68
CA GLU A 357 7.73 15.14 24.35
C GLU A 357 6.38 15.85 24.36
N GLU A 358 5.46 15.42 23.50
CA GLU A 358 4.10 15.95 23.54
C GLU A 358 3.46 15.66 24.91
N PRO A 359 2.76 16.65 25.50
CA PRO A 359 1.98 16.44 26.71
C PRO A 359 0.89 15.38 26.50
N GLY A 360 0.61 14.55 27.52
CA GLY A 360 -0.48 13.57 27.46
C GLY A 360 -0.06 12.09 27.45
N GLY A 361 1.24 11.79 27.48
CA GLY A 361 1.76 10.43 27.62
C GLY A 361 1.67 9.62 26.33
N PHE A 362 1.58 8.28 26.45
CA PHE A 362 1.50 7.40 25.29
C PHE A 362 0.07 7.34 24.73
N ARG A 363 -0.04 7.56 23.42
CA ARG A 363 -1.25 7.31 22.64
C ARG A 363 -1.32 5.84 22.25
N THR A 364 -2.47 5.22 22.47
CA THR A 364 -2.72 3.81 22.12
C THR A 364 -3.39 3.73 20.75
N SER A 365 -2.91 2.84 19.89
CA SER A 365 -3.53 2.50 18.61
C SER A 365 -3.73 0.99 18.50
N PHE A 366 -4.88 0.56 17.99
CA PHE A 366 -5.21 -0.84 17.74
C PHE A 366 -5.59 -1.07 16.29
N TRP A 367 -5.10 -2.16 15.69
CA TRP A 367 -5.53 -2.58 14.35
C TRP A 367 -5.28 -4.04 14.05
N ILE A 368 -5.93 -4.48 12.99
CA ILE A 368 -5.81 -5.81 12.43
C ILE A 368 -5.15 -5.72 11.06
N GLY A 369 -4.04 -6.44 10.86
CA GLY A 369 -3.33 -6.47 9.57
C GLY A 369 -1.83 -6.61 9.68
N SER A 370 -1.18 -6.80 8.53
CA SER A 370 0.28 -6.92 8.41
C SER A 370 0.96 -5.55 8.46
N ARG A 371 2.18 -5.51 9.00
CA ARG A 371 3.07 -4.34 9.00
C ARG A 371 4.02 -4.35 7.80
N PHE A 372 4.63 -3.20 7.52
CA PHE A 372 5.60 -3.03 6.43
C PHE A 372 6.83 -3.93 6.45
#